data_AF-A0A7C5HXD4-F1
#
_entry.id   AF-A0A7C5HXD4-F1
#
_cell.length_a   1.000
_cell.length_b   1.000
_cell.length_c   1.000
_cell.angle_alpha   90.00
_cell.angle_beta   90.00
_cell.angle_gamma   90.00
#
_symmetry.space_group_name_H-M   'P 1'
#
loop_
_entity.id
_entity.type
_entity.pdbx_description
1 polymer ?
#
loop_
_entity_poly.entity_id
_entity_poly.type
_entity_poly.pdbx_seq_one_letter_code
_entity_poly.pdbx_strand_id
1 'polypeptide(L)' 'MGRELQRLEKKIQEIDEELERVSRRINNPNFLNRAPEETVQKEKQRFSELSTEKAKLVRLKEAITR' A
#
# COMPACT_ATOMS: atom_id res chain seq x y z
N MET A 1 -8.22 -21.53 -11.17
CA MET A 1 -8.14 -20.05 -11.14
C MET A 1 -8.64 -19.45 -9.82
N GLY A 2 -9.71 -19.95 -9.19
CA GLY A 2 -10.22 -19.38 -7.92
C GLY A 2 -9.20 -19.27 -6.76
N ARG A 3 -8.29 -20.24 -6.59
CA ARG A 3 -7.26 -20.19 -5.52
C ARG A 3 -6.20 -19.10 -5.76
N GLU A 4 -5.86 -18.82 -7.01
CA GLU A 4 -4.90 -17.77 -7.36
C GLU A 4 -5.52 -16.39 -7.20
N LEU A 5 -6.78 -16.24 -7.64
CA LEU A 5 -7.57 -15.04 -7.42
C LEU A 5 -7.68 -14.71 -5.92
N GLN A 6 -8.02 -15.69 -5.08
CA GLN A 6 -8.10 -15.50 -3.62
C GLN A 6 -6.75 -15.08 -3.00
N ARG A 7 -5.63 -15.61 -3.49
CA ARG A 7 -4.29 -15.21 -3.02
C ARG A 7 -3.97 -13.77 -3.41
N LEU A 8 -4.30 -13.37 -4.65
CA LEU A 8 -4.11 -12.00 -5.11
C LEU A 8 -5.00 -11.02 -4.33
N GLU A 9 -6.26 -11.38 -4.10
CA GLU A 9 -7.19 -10.56 -3.31
C GLU A 9 -6.72 -10.38 -1.88
N LYS A 10 -6.29 -11.46 -1.21
CA LYS A 10 -5.74 -11.38 0.14
C LYS A 10 -4.51 -10.47 0.18
N LYS A 11 -3.59 -10.61 -0.77
CA LYS A 11 -2.39 -9.77 -0.84
C LYS A 11 -2.72 -8.29 -1.09
N ILE A 12 -3.69 -8.02 -1.96
CA ILE A 12 -4.18 -6.65 -2.21
C ILE A 12 -4.79 -6.07 -0.94
N GLN A 13 -5.59 -6.84 -0.21
CA GLN A 13 -6.20 -6.41 1.05
C GLN A 13 -5.13 -6.09 2.11
N GLU A 14 -4.12 -6.95 2.27
CA GLU A 14 -3.02 -6.71 3.21
C GLU A 14 -2.27 -5.41 2.88
N ILE A 15 -1.99 -5.16 1.60
CA ILE A 15 -1.35 -3.91 1.14
C ILE A 15 -2.27 -2.71 1.37
N ASP A 16 -3.59 -2.86 1.19
CA ASP A 16 -4.56 -1.80 1.44
C ASP A 16 -4.63 -1.38 2.90
N GLU A 17 -4.63 -2.34 3.82
CA GLU A 17 -4.57 -2.07 5.25
C GLU A 17 -3.26 -1.37 5.63
N GLU A 18 -2.15 -1.74 4.99
CA GLU A 18 -0.86 -1.09 5.23
C GLU A 18 -0.81 0.33 4.65
N LEU A 19 -1.31 0.52 3.42
CA LEU A 19 -1.45 1.84 2.79
C LEU A 19 -2.30 2.78 3.63
N GLU A 20 -3.40 2.29 4.20
CA GLU A 20 -4.25 3.08 5.08
C GLU A 20 -3.49 3.54 6.33
N ARG A 21 -2.74 2.64 6.97
CA ARG A 21 -1.93 2.97 8.16
C ARG A 21 -0.85 4.01 7.84
N VAL A 22 -0.10 3.81 6.75
CA VAL A 22 0.96 4.75 6.34
C VAL A 22 0.35 6.08 5.92
N SER A 23 -0.74 6.07 5.15
CA SER A 23 -1.49 7.26 4.74
C SER A 23 -1.95 8.09 5.94
N ARG A 24 -2.51 7.44 6.97
CA ARG A 24 -2.91 8.11 8.21
C ARG A 24 -1.73 8.78 8.91
N ARG A 25 -0.53 8.19 8.86
CA ARG A 25 0.69 8.79 9.46
C ARG A 25 1.16 10.00 8.65
N ILE A 26 1.33 9.86 7.33
CA ILE A 26 1.86 10.94 6.49
C ILE A 26 0.88 12.10 6.31
N ASN A 27 -0.42 11.89 6.54
CA ASN A 27 -1.44 12.94 6.54
C ASN A 27 -1.71 13.52 7.93
N ASN A 28 -1.11 13.00 9.00
CA ASN A 28 -1.30 13.51 10.35
C ASN A 28 -0.33 14.68 10.62
N PRO A 29 -0.81 15.93 10.81
CA PRO A 29 0.05 17.08 11.04
C PRO A 29 0.90 16.95 12.32
N ASN A 30 0.39 16.28 13.35
CA ASN A 30 1.14 16.04 14.59
C ASN A 30 2.35 15.12 14.33
N PHE A 31 2.19 14.11 13.48
CA PHE A 31 3.29 13.25 13.06
C PHE A 31 4.30 14.04 12.22
N LEU A 32 3.85 14.79 11.22
CA LEU A 32 4.73 15.58 10.35
C LEU A 32 5.53 16.63 11.12
N ASN A 33 4.95 17.24 12.15
CA ASN A 33 5.61 18.28 12.95
C ASN A 33 6.61 17.72 13.97
N ARG A 34 6.47 16.45 14.38
CA ARG A 34 7.29 15.86 15.46
C ARG A 34 8.27 14.80 14.99
N ALA A 35 8.00 14.17 13.86
CA ALA A 35 8.87 13.14 13.30
C ALA A 35 10.08 13.78 12.60
N PRO A 36 11.28 13.18 12.70
CA PRO A 36 12.42 13.59 11.90
C PRO A 36 12.13 13.50 10.40
N GLU A 37 12.74 14.38 9.61
CA GLU A 37 12.59 14.39 8.15
C GLU A 37 12.87 13.03 7.52
N GLU A 38 13.92 12.34 7.95
CA GLU A 38 14.25 10.99 7.48
C GLU A 38 13.10 10.00 7.73
N THR A 39 12.41 10.11 8.86
CA THR A 39 11.26 9.25 9.19
C THR A 39 10.08 9.58 8.28
N VAL A 40 9.77 10.86 8.08
CA VAL A 40 8.69 11.30 7.18
C VAL A 40 8.96 10.84 5.75
N GLN A 41 10.20 10.96 5.27
CA GLN A 41 10.59 10.52 3.93
C GLN A 41 10.49 9.00 3.78
N LYS A 42 10.93 8.22 4.78
CA LYS A 42 10.76 6.76 4.79
C LYS A 42 9.29 6.34 4.72
N GLU A 43 8.39 7.02 5.44
CA GLU A 43 6.94 6.72 5.36
C GLU A 43 6.36 7.07 3.99
N LYS A 44 6.74 8.22 3.41
CA LYS A 44 6.32 8.61 2.06
C LYS A 44 6.84 7.65 0.99
N GLN A 45 8.09 7.22 1.09
CA GLN A 45 8.68 6.23 0.20
C GLN A 45 7.93 4.90 0.31
N ARG A 46 7.68 4.42 1.54
CA ARG A 46 6.90 3.20 1.77
C ARG A 46 5.49 3.28 1.20
N PHE A 47 4.82 4.42 1.34
CA PHE A 47 3.51 4.64 0.71
C PHE A 47 3.58 4.50 -0.82
N SER A 48 4.60 5.07 -1.46
CA SER A 48 4.82 4.99 -2.91
C SER A 48 5.10 3.56 -3.39
N GLU A 49 5.94 2.83 -2.66
CA GLU A 49 6.29 1.43 -2.95
C GLU A 49 5.06 0.52 -2.84
N LEU A 50 4.30 0.62 -1.75
CA LEU A 50 3.06 -0.14 -1.54
C LEU A 50 2.01 0.19 -2.62
N SER A 51 1.87 1.48 -2.97
CA SER A 51 0.93 1.90 -4.01
C SER A 51 1.29 1.31 -5.38
N THR A 52 2.58 1.29 -5.69
CA THR A 52 3.12 0.69 -6.91
C THR A 52 2.91 -0.82 -6.93
N GLU A 53 3.17 -1.50 -5.81
CA GLU A 53 2.95 -2.94 -5.70
C GLU A 53 1.47 -3.30 -5.85
N LYS A 54 0.57 -2.58 -5.17
CA LYS A 54 -0.89 -2.74 -5.33
C LYS A 54 -1.30 -2.62 -6.79
N ALA A 55 -0.85 -1.57 -7.48
CA ALA A 55 -1.21 -1.35 -8.88
C ALA A 55 -0.78 -2.53 -9.78
N LYS A 56 0.39 -3.13 -9.53
CA LYS A 56 0.85 -4.33 -10.25
C LYS A 56 -0.06 -5.53 -9.97
N LEU A 57 -0.44 -5.76 -8.72
CA LEU A 57 -1.30 -6.88 -8.33
C LEU A 57 -2.73 -6.74 -8.87
N VAL A 58 -3.28 -5.52 -8.86
CA VAL A 58 -4.61 -5.24 -9.43
C VAL A 58 -4.61 -5.52 -10.93
N ARG A 59 -3.60 -5.04 -11.66
CA ARG A 59 -3.46 -5.34 -13.11
C ARG A 59 -3.33 -6.83 -13.39
N LEU A 60 -2.57 -7.56 -12.56
CA LEU A 60 -2.44 -9.01 -12.68
C LEU A 60 -3.77 -9.72 -12.43
N LYS A 61 -4.50 -9.31 -11.38
CA LYS A 61 -5.84 -9.82 -11.07
C LYS A 61 -6.80 -9.61 -12.25
N GLU A 62 -6.85 -8.40 -12.80
CA GLU A 62 -7.68 -8.06 -13.97
C GLU A 62 -7.32 -8.91 -15.19
N ALA A 63 -6.02 -9.12 -15.46
CA ALA A 63 -5.56 -9.93 -16.58
C ALA A 63 -5.96 -11.41 -16.47
N ILE A 64 -6.01 -11.98 -15.26
CA ILE A 64 -6.39 -13.38 -15.02
C ILE A 64 -7.92 -13.56 -14.97
N THR A 65 -8.66 -12.49 -14.72
CA THR A 65 -10.13 -12.52 -14.63
C THR A 65 -10.81 -12.24 -15.97
N ARG A 66 -10.05 -11.78 -16.97
CA ARG A 66 -10.50 -11.49 -18.33
C ARG A 66 -10.48 -12.74 -19.21
#